data_AF-A0A7Y8J211-F1
#
_entry.id   AF-A0A7Y8J211-F1
#
_cell.length_a   1.000
_cell.length_b   1.000
_cell.length_c   1.000
_cell.angle_alpha   90.00
_cell.angle_beta   90.00
_cell.angle_gamma   90.00
#
_symmetry.space_group_name_H-M   'P 1'
#
loop_
_entity.id
_entity.type
_entity.pdbx_description
1 polymer ?
#
loop_
_entity_poly.entity_id
_entity_poly.type
_entity_poly.pdbx_seq_one_letter_code
_entity_poly.pdbx_strand_id
1 'polypeptide(L)'
;MDKIVSARLDPAAVDEMNRAARLLGITKKRFLEEAIRLRAQQIASGEASDVWAQTSGAWKRDEPVATTIRRSRRAFNRAFKRHHGG
;
A
#
# COMPACT_ATOMS: atom_id res chain seq x y z
N MET A 1 8.99 -12.60 15.91
CA MET A 1 9.41 -13.85 15.24
C MET A 1 10.30 -13.45 14.08
N ASP A 2 11.53 -13.93 14.03
CA ASP A 2 12.45 -13.60 12.94
C ASP A 2 12.09 -14.39 11.67
N LYS A 3 12.26 -13.77 10.51
CA LYS A 3 12.05 -14.39 9.19
C LYS A 3 13.37 -14.47 8.45
N ILE A 4 13.58 -15.57 7.73
CA ILE A 4 14.75 -15.74 6.87
C ILE A 4 14.48 -15.06 5.53
N VAL A 5 15.41 -14.21 5.09
CA VAL A 5 15.41 -13.59 3.77
C VAL A 5 16.74 -13.92 3.09
N SER A 6 16.70 -14.38 1.85
CA SER A 6 17.88 -14.66 1.04
C SER A 6 17.82 -13.88 -0.26
N ALA A 7 18.93 -13.25 -0.63
CA ALA A 7 19.07 -12.49 -1.87
C ALA A 7 20.53 -12.56 -2.34
N ARG A 8 20.74 -12.56 -3.66
CA ARG A 8 22.08 -12.36 -4.24
C ARG A 8 22.37 -10.87 -4.26
N LEU A 9 23.52 -10.47 -3.74
CA LEU A 9 23.98 -9.08 -3.68
C LEU A 9 25.31 -8.94 -4.40
N ASP A 10 25.55 -7.77 -4.95
CA ASP A 10 26.87 -7.39 -5.46
C ASP A 10 27.91 -7.48 -4.33
N PRO A 11 29.06 -8.16 -4.53
CA PRO A 11 30.16 -8.17 -3.58
C PRO A 11 30.53 -6.78 -3.03
N ALA A 12 30.53 -5.75 -3.88
CA ALA A 12 30.86 -4.39 -3.46
C ALA A 12 29.86 -3.84 -2.42
N ALA A 13 28.58 -4.12 -2.60
CA ALA A 13 27.52 -3.71 -1.67
C ALA A 13 27.62 -4.46 -0.32
N VAL A 14 28.03 -5.74 -0.35
CA VAL A 14 28.27 -6.50 0.88
C VAL A 14 29.45 -5.91 1.67
N ASP A 15 30.52 -5.53 0.98
CA ASP A 15 31.68 -4.90 1.62
C ASP A 15 31.35 -3.52 2.20
N GLU A 16 30.56 -2.72 1.48
CA GLU A 16 30.09 -1.44 1.96
C GLU A 16 29.20 -1.58 3.21
N MET A 17 28.25 -2.51 3.18
CA MET A 17 27.44 -2.85 4.36
C MET A 17 28.31 -3.27 5.55
N ASN A 18 29.33 -4.10 5.32
CA ASN A 18 30.23 -4.56 6.39
C ASN A 18 31.01 -3.38 7.01
N ARG A 19 31.55 -2.48 6.17
CA ARG A 19 32.25 -1.28 6.65
C ARG A 19 31.32 -0.36 7.41
N ALA A 20 30.13 -0.08 6.88
CA ALA A 20 29.15 0.81 7.49
C ALA A 20 28.67 0.27 8.85
N ALA A 21 28.32 -1.02 8.92
CA ALA A 21 27.91 -1.67 10.17
C ALA A 21 29.01 -1.61 11.24
N ARG A 22 30.28 -1.81 10.84
CA ARG A 22 31.43 -1.70 11.75
C ARG A 22 31.62 -0.28 12.27
N LEU A 23 31.54 0.73 11.40
CA LEU A 23 31.69 2.14 11.77
C LEU A 23 30.58 2.61 12.71
N LEU A 24 29.36 2.12 12.50
CA LEU A 24 28.19 2.43 13.34
C LEU A 24 28.13 1.58 14.63
N GLY A 25 28.97 0.57 14.78
CA GLY A 25 28.95 -0.33 15.94
C GLY A 25 27.68 -1.18 16.04
N ILE A 26 27.03 -1.50 14.91
CA ILE A 26 25.77 -2.26 14.86
C ILE A 26 25.93 -3.56 14.07
N THR A 27 24.97 -4.47 14.24
CA THR A 27 24.94 -5.73 13.48
C THR A 27 24.46 -5.50 12.04
N LYS A 28 24.87 -6.38 11.13
CA LYS A 28 24.40 -6.36 9.73
C LYS A 28 22.87 -6.47 9.63
N LYS A 29 22.25 -7.28 10.51
CA LYS A 29 20.79 -7.39 10.65
C LYS A 29 20.18 -6.02 10.94
N ARG A 30 20.65 -5.35 11.99
CA ARG A 30 20.14 -4.04 12.40
C ARG A 30 20.34 -2.99 11.30
N PHE A 31 21.51 -2.97 10.66
CA PHE A 31 21.79 -2.10 9.53
C PHE A 31 20.78 -2.31 8.39
N LEU A 32 20.54 -3.56 7.99
CA LEU A 32 19.58 -3.88 6.92
C LEU A 32 18.14 -3.51 7.30
N GLU A 33 17.71 -3.80 8.52
CA GLU A 33 16.37 -3.45 9.00
C GLU A 33 16.14 -1.93 9.03
N GLU A 34 17.13 -1.16 9.48
CA GLU A 34 17.10 0.30 9.48
C GLU A 34 17.10 0.86 8.05
N ALA A 35 17.94 0.33 7.16
CA ALA A 35 17.99 0.74 5.76
C ALA A 35 16.67 0.46 5.01
N ILE A 36 16.08 -0.73 5.21
CA ILE A 36 14.78 -1.10 4.64
C ILE A 36 13.70 -0.14 5.14
N ARG A 37 13.66 0.13 6.46
CA ARG A 37 12.67 1.03 7.05
C ARG A 37 12.82 2.45 6.51
N LEU A 38 14.04 2.97 6.45
CA LEU A 38 14.32 4.30 5.92
C LEU A 38 13.93 4.41 4.45
N ARG A 39 14.23 3.39 3.64
CA ARG A 39 13.83 3.38 2.23
C ARG A 39 12.32 3.30 2.06
N ALA A 40 11.63 2.47 2.86
CA ALA A 40 10.18 2.38 2.85
C ALA A 40 9.52 3.71 3.25
N GLN A 41 10.08 4.40 4.25
CA GLN A 41 9.62 5.72 4.67
C GLN A 41 9.85 6.78 3.58
N GLN A 42 10.99 6.77 2.89
CA GLN A 42 11.24 7.66 1.76
C GLN A 42 10.27 7.44 0.60
N ILE A 43 9.93 6.18 0.32
CA ILE A 43 8.90 5.85 -0.67
C ILE A 43 7.55 6.39 -0.19
N ALA A 44 7.17 6.14 1.06
CA ALA A 44 5.90 6.62 1.61
C ALA A 44 5.80 8.15 1.78
N SER A 45 6.92 8.86 1.92
CA SER A 45 6.96 10.32 2.08
C SER A 45 7.13 11.06 0.76
N GLY A 46 7.81 10.46 -0.24
CA GLY A 46 7.92 10.99 -1.60
C GLY A 46 6.73 10.62 -2.48
N GLU A 47 6.12 9.47 -2.23
CA GLU A 47 4.83 9.07 -2.75
C GLU A 47 3.86 8.99 -1.57
N ALA A 48 3.08 10.05 -1.37
CA ALA A 48 1.68 9.85 -1.04
C ALA A 48 1.01 9.15 -2.24
N SER A 49 1.46 7.94 -2.57
CA SER A 49 0.68 6.95 -3.27
C SER A 49 -0.41 6.59 -2.28
N ASP A 50 -1.43 7.42 -2.27
CA ASP A 50 -2.70 7.18 -1.66
C ASP A 50 -3.04 5.70 -1.92
N VAL A 51 -2.97 4.88 -0.87
CA VAL A 51 -3.32 3.45 -0.96
C VAL A 51 -4.76 3.34 -1.48
N TRP A 52 -5.59 4.37 -1.26
CA TRP A 52 -6.89 4.51 -1.91
C TRP A 52 -6.76 4.81 -3.40
N ALA A 53 -5.83 5.62 -3.90
CA ALA A 53 -5.64 5.75 -5.34
C ALA A 53 -5.21 4.43 -6.00
N GLN A 54 -4.36 3.61 -5.36
CA GLN A 54 -3.96 2.31 -5.91
C GLN A 54 -5.07 1.25 -5.86
N THR A 55 -5.92 1.24 -4.82
CA THR A 55 -7.00 0.25 -4.66
C THR A 55 -8.34 0.71 -5.24
N SER A 56 -8.68 1.98 -5.11
CA SER A 56 -9.90 2.61 -5.66
C SER A 56 -9.73 3.11 -7.09
N GLY A 57 -8.49 3.28 -7.58
CA GLY A 57 -8.22 3.69 -8.96
C GLY A 57 -8.65 2.65 -10.01
N ALA A 58 -8.91 1.41 -9.59
CA ALA A 58 -9.53 0.38 -10.42
C ALA A 58 -11.03 0.62 -10.67
N TRP A 59 -11.68 1.47 -9.87
CA TRP A 59 -13.10 1.81 -10.00
C TRP A 59 -13.29 3.08 -10.84
N LYS A 60 -12.91 3.03 -12.12
CA LYS A 60 -13.28 4.07 -13.09
C LYS A 60 -14.74 3.86 -13.49
N ARG A 61 -15.68 4.62 -12.91
CA ARG A 61 -17.06 4.63 -13.39
C ARG A 61 -17.16 5.57 -14.59
N ASP A 62 -17.70 5.08 -15.68
CA ASP A 62 -18.15 5.92 -16.79
C ASP A 62 -19.37 6.76 -16.42
N GLU A 63 -20.06 6.44 -15.31
CA GLU A 63 -21.25 7.13 -14.84
C GLU A 63 -20.99 8.03 -13.61
N PRO A 64 -21.55 9.25 -13.57
CA PRO A 64 -21.45 10.12 -12.40
C PRO A 64 -22.10 9.49 -11.16
N VAL A 65 -21.51 9.67 -9.97
CA VAL A 65 -22.03 9.13 -8.69
C VAL A 65 -23.53 9.45 -8.48
N ALA A 66 -23.98 10.63 -8.91
CA ALA A 66 -25.37 11.05 -8.81
C ALA A 66 -26.34 10.15 -9.60
N THR A 67 -25.93 9.62 -10.75
CA THR A 67 -26.79 8.73 -11.57
C THR A 67 -26.98 7.39 -10.89
N THR A 68 -25.92 6.84 -10.29
CA THR A 68 -25.97 5.61 -9.51
C THR A 68 -26.89 5.76 -8.30
N ILE A 69 -26.72 6.82 -7.50
CA ILE A 69 -27.55 7.07 -6.31
C ILE A 69 -29.03 7.14 -6.71
N ARG A 70 -29.33 7.88 -7.79
CA ARG A 70 -30.70 8.01 -8.30
C ARG A 70 -31.26 6.65 -8.76
N ARG A 71 -30.47 5.84 -9.47
CA ARG A 71 -30.88 4.51 -9.95
C ARG A 71 -31.15 3.56 -8.78
N SER A 72 -30.24 3.50 -7.80
CA SER A 72 -30.38 2.65 -6.62
C SER A 72 -31.62 3.04 -5.79
N ARG A 73 -31.84 4.33 -5.54
CA ARG A 73 -33.04 4.82 -4.83
C ARG A 73 -34.32 4.48 -5.58
N ARG A 74 -34.34 4.63 -6.91
CA ARG A 74 -35.51 4.27 -7.72
C ARG A 74 -35.81 2.76 -7.67
N ALA A 75 -34.78 1.93 -7.79
CA ALA A 75 -34.91 0.48 -7.70
C ALA A 75 -35.42 0.04 -6.33
N PHE A 76 -34.82 0.57 -5.26
CA PHE A 76 -35.24 0.33 -3.88
C PHE A 76 -36.69 0.75 -3.65
N ASN A 77 -37.05 1.99 -3.98
CA ASN A 77 -38.42 2.50 -3.77
C ASN A 77 -39.47 1.70 -4.56
N ARG A 78 -39.13 1.23 -5.77
CA ARG A 78 -40.03 0.38 -6.56
C ARG A 78 -40.23 -0.98 -5.89
N ALA A 79 -39.15 -1.63 -5.42
CA ALA A 79 -39.24 -2.88 -4.71
C ALA A 79 -40.00 -2.72 -3.38
N PHE A 80 -39.68 -1.68 -2.62
CA PHE A 80 -40.31 -1.37 -1.35
C PHE A 80 -41.82 -1.15 -1.51
N LYS A 81 -42.25 -0.30 -2.45
CA LYS A 81 -43.68 -0.08 -2.73
C LYS A 81 -44.41 -1.35 -3.17
N ARG A 82 -43.72 -2.27 -3.86
CA ARG A 82 -44.32 -3.55 -4.27
C ARG A 82 -44.55 -4.51 -3.10
N HIS A 83 -43.69 -4.48 -2.07
CA HIS A 83 -43.77 -5.41 -0.94
C HIS A 83 -44.43 -4.81 0.32
N HIS A 84 -44.44 -3.48 0.45
CA HIS A 84 -44.90 -2.77 1.65
C HIS A 84 -45.88 -1.61 1.35
N GLY A 85 -46.30 -1.44 0.10
CA GLY A 85 -47.23 -0.37 -0.32
C GLY A 85 -48.68 -0.82 -0.49
N GLY A 86 -49.04 -1.98 0.06
CA GLY A 86 -50.42 -2.47 0.17
C GLY A 86 -50.86 -2.45 1.62
#